data_AF-A0A0A8EJ19-F1
#
_entry.id   AF-A0A0A8EJ19-F1
#
_cell.length_a   1.000
_cell.length_b   1.000
_cell.length_c   1.000
_cell.angle_alpha   90.00
_cell.angle_beta   90.00
_cell.angle_gamma   90.00
#
_symmetry.space_group_name_H-M   'P 1'
#
loop_
_entity.id
_entity.type
_entity.pdbx_description
1 polymer ?
#
loop_
_entity_poly.entity_id
_entity_poly.type
_entity_poly.pdbx_seq_one_letter_code
_entity_poly.pdbx_strand_id
1 'polypeptide(L)'
;MAGRGRAPKANAVRRNKPPFENKVSGAAQAGRELPEELNITTAGARRFWDTWCRSPQVETFEETDWTELELTTVLVDRFHQGDTKLAAEIRLRVAKWGATTEDRSRLRMSFDKHVEDEKPTTQADRKVVAMDRYKQAFG
;
A
#
# COMPACT_ATOMS: atom_id res chain seq x y z
N MET A 1 -3.21 12.81 -50.80
CA MET A 1 -4.19 11.97 -50.06
C MET A 1 -3.43 10.87 -49.34
N ALA A 2 -3.19 10.99 -48.03
CA ALA A 2 -2.49 9.97 -47.25
C ALA A 2 -3.45 8.80 -46.95
N GLY A 3 -3.14 7.59 -47.44
CA GLY A 3 -3.91 6.39 -47.17
C GLY A 3 -3.87 6.01 -45.70
N ARG A 4 -5.03 5.88 -45.07
CA ARG A 4 -5.14 5.28 -43.73
C ARG A 4 -4.67 3.83 -43.83
N GLY A 5 -3.69 3.45 -42.99
CA GLY A 5 -3.14 2.10 -42.97
C GLY A 5 -4.21 1.02 -42.76
N ARG A 6 -3.83 -0.25 -42.99
CA ARG A 6 -4.74 -1.39 -42.87
C ARG A 6 -5.50 -1.38 -41.55
N ALA A 7 -6.81 -1.61 -41.63
CA ALA A 7 -7.68 -1.68 -40.47
C ALA A 7 -7.15 -2.72 -39.46
N PRO A 8 -7.16 -2.40 -38.15
CA PRO A 8 -6.74 -3.34 -37.12
C PRO A 8 -7.62 -4.59 -37.17
N LYS A 9 -7.01 -5.76 -36.94
CA LYS A 9 -7.72 -7.05 -36.98
C LYS A 9 -8.78 -7.10 -35.88
N ALA A 10 -9.93 -7.72 -36.15
CA ALA A 10 -11.03 -7.87 -35.18
C ALA A 10 -10.62 -8.61 -33.90
N ASN A 11 -9.59 -9.46 -33.97
CA ASN A 11 -8.99 -10.18 -32.86
C ASN A 11 -7.66 -9.54 -32.39
N ALA A 12 -7.55 -8.21 -32.45
CA ALA A 12 -6.39 -7.50 -31.95
C ALA A 12 -6.26 -7.67 -30.42
N VAL A 13 -5.53 -8.71 -30.01
CA VAL A 13 -5.13 -8.92 -28.62
C VAL A 13 -3.97 -7.97 -28.31
N ARG A 14 -4.07 -7.20 -27.21
CA ARG A 14 -2.93 -6.47 -26.66
C ARG A 14 -1.83 -7.49 -26.32
N ARG A 15 -0.78 -7.53 -27.16
CA ARG A 15 0.30 -8.53 -27.08
C ARG A 15 1.29 -8.28 -25.93
N ASN A 16 1.26 -7.08 -25.34
CA ASN A 16 2.02 -6.76 -24.14
C ASN A 16 1.30 -7.30 -22.90
N LYS A 17 1.38 -8.63 -22.69
CA LYS A 17 1.16 -9.18 -21.36
C LYS A 17 2.45 -8.91 -20.57
N PRO A 18 2.41 -8.10 -19.51
CA PRO A 18 3.62 -7.77 -18.78
C PRO A 18 4.17 -9.03 -18.10
N PRO A 19 5.51 -9.24 -18.14
CA PRO A 19 6.11 -10.49 -17.63
C PRO A 19 6.23 -10.55 -16.11
N PHE A 20 6.04 -9.44 -15.38
CA PHE A 20 6.18 -9.37 -13.92
C PHE A 20 5.06 -8.55 -13.28
N GLU A 21 4.56 -9.03 -12.14
CA GLU A 21 3.60 -8.38 -11.25
C GLU A 21 4.19 -8.41 -9.84
N ASN A 22 4.28 -7.26 -9.18
CA ASN A 22 4.80 -7.17 -7.81
C ASN A 22 3.62 -7.39 -6.87
N LYS A 23 3.52 -8.60 -6.32
CA LYS A 23 2.52 -8.93 -5.30
C LYS A 23 3.07 -8.61 -3.93
N VAL A 24 2.32 -7.82 -3.18
CA VAL A 24 2.61 -7.46 -1.79
C VAL A 24 1.46 -8.00 -0.94
N SER A 25 1.74 -8.54 0.25
CA SER A 25 0.64 -8.91 1.15
C SER A 25 -0.17 -7.67 1.52
N GLY A 26 -1.42 -7.84 1.96
CA GLY A 26 -2.25 -6.73 2.42
C GLY A 26 -2.10 -6.43 3.91
N ALA A 27 -1.36 -7.26 4.66
CA ALA A 27 -1.38 -7.26 6.12
C ALA A 27 -0.51 -6.13 6.70
N ALA A 28 -1.01 -5.49 7.75
CA ALA A 28 -0.22 -4.56 8.55
C ALA A 28 0.82 -5.35 9.36
N GLN A 29 2.09 -4.95 9.27
CA GLN A 29 3.18 -5.57 10.01
C GLN A 29 3.50 -4.80 11.30
N ALA A 30 4.08 -5.49 12.29
CA ALA A 30 4.74 -4.83 13.41
C ALA A 30 5.89 -3.98 12.85
N GLY A 31 5.72 -2.66 12.87
CA GLY A 31 6.67 -1.73 12.27
C GLY A 31 7.99 -1.65 13.03
N ARG A 32 9.06 -1.25 12.33
CA ARG A 32 10.36 -0.93 12.93
C ARG A 32 10.27 0.33 13.78
N GLU A 33 10.91 0.32 14.95
CA GLU A 33 11.02 1.50 15.79
C GLU A 33 11.84 2.58 15.09
N LEU A 34 11.51 3.85 15.34
CA LEU A 34 12.25 4.97 14.77
C LEU A 34 13.62 5.07 15.44
N PRO A 35 14.73 5.01 14.69
CA PRO A 35 16.06 5.10 15.29
C PRO A 35 16.27 6.46 15.96
N GLU A 36 16.75 6.45 17.21
CA GLU A 36 16.98 7.66 18.00
C GLU A 36 18.08 8.53 17.37
N GLU A 37 19.04 7.92 16.68
CA GLU A 37 20.18 8.57 16.03
C GLU A 37 19.76 9.56 14.93
N LEU A 38 18.55 9.42 14.37
CA LEU A 38 18.01 10.32 13.37
C LEU A 38 17.58 11.68 13.94
N ASN A 39 17.48 11.80 15.28
CA ASN A 39 17.14 13.05 15.97
C ASN A 39 15.87 13.74 15.43
N ILE A 40 14.84 12.95 15.10
CA ILE A 40 13.59 13.46 14.51
C ILE A 40 12.79 14.26 15.53
N THR A 41 12.54 15.53 15.23
CA THR A 41 11.92 16.47 16.18
C THR A 41 10.43 16.67 15.96
N THR A 42 9.95 16.59 14.72
CA THR A 42 8.58 16.93 14.36
C THR A 42 7.63 15.73 14.47
N ALA A 43 6.38 16.01 14.88
CA ALA A 43 5.32 14.99 14.90
C ALA A 43 4.95 14.52 13.48
N GLY A 44 5.17 15.36 12.46
CA GLY A 44 4.93 15.03 11.06
C GLY A 44 5.84 13.91 10.56
N ALA A 45 7.14 14.01 10.82
CA ALA A 45 8.11 12.99 10.45
C ALA A 45 7.94 11.69 11.25
N ARG A 46 7.62 11.76 12.55
CA ARG A 46 7.29 10.55 13.33
C ARG A 46 6.08 9.80 12.77
N ARG A 47 5.02 10.53 12.42
CA ARG A 47 3.84 9.93 11.76
C ARG A 47 4.19 9.33 10.40
N PHE A 48 5.04 10.00 9.63
CA PHE A 48 5.51 9.50 8.34
C PHE A 48 6.24 8.16 8.49
N TRP A 49 7.17 8.06 9.44
CA TRP A 49 7.86 6.80 9.74
C TRP A 49 6.89 5.68 10.14
N ASP A 50 6.00 5.93 11.10
CA ASP A 50 5.02 4.93 11.56
C ASP A 50 4.13 4.43 10.41
N THR A 51 3.71 5.36 9.54
CA THR A 51 2.87 5.02 8.38
C THR A 51 3.58 4.06 7.44
N TRP A 52 4.85 4.32 7.11
CA TRP A 52 5.62 3.45 6.22
C TRP A 52 5.95 2.12 6.87
N CYS A 53 6.43 2.12 8.12
CA CYS A 53 6.83 0.90 8.82
C CYS A 53 5.68 -0.10 9.00
N ARG A 54 4.44 0.37 9.01
CA ARG A 54 3.23 -0.46 9.12
C ARG A 54 2.56 -0.72 7.77
N SER A 55 3.09 -0.13 6.70
CA SER A 55 2.56 -0.30 5.35
C SER A 55 2.93 -1.68 4.82
N PRO A 56 2.06 -2.35 4.04
CA PRO A 56 2.41 -3.66 3.52
C PRO A 56 3.61 -3.65 2.57
N GLN A 57 3.90 -2.50 1.94
CA GLN A 57 5.06 -2.34 1.05
C GLN A 57 6.40 -2.66 1.72
N VAL A 58 6.52 -2.49 3.04
CA VAL A 58 7.78 -2.74 3.74
C VAL A 58 8.09 -4.23 3.91
N GLU A 59 7.15 -5.13 3.64
CA GLU A 59 7.40 -6.58 3.67
C GLU A 59 8.51 -6.98 2.69
N THR A 60 8.64 -6.26 1.58
CA THR A 60 9.65 -6.50 0.55
C THR A 60 10.91 -5.64 0.71
N PHE A 61 11.00 -4.82 1.76
CA PHE A 61 12.15 -3.92 1.95
C PHE A 61 13.39 -4.71 2.35
N GLU A 62 14.49 -4.46 1.66
CA GLU A 62 15.84 -4.83 2.12
C GLU A 62 16.40 -3.76 3.06
N GLU A 63 17.52 -4.02 3.74
CA GLU A 63 18.17 -3.01 4.61
C GLU A 63 18.54 -1.72 3.86
N THR A 64 18.76 -1.81 2.55
CA THR A 64 18.97 -0.64 1.69
C THR A 64 17.73 0.23 1.56
N ASP A 65 16.53 -0.36 1.48
CA ASP A 65 15.27 0.36 1.46
C ASP A 65 14.97 0.99 2.83
N TRP A 66 15.28 0.28 3.91
CA TRP A 66 15.19 0.82 5.28
C TRP A 66 16.09 2.05 5.45
N THR A 67 17.34 1.96 4.98
CA THR A 67 18.27 3.10 5.00
C THR A 67 17.72 4.28 4.21
N GLU A 68 17.12 4.05 3.04
CA GLU A 68 16.52 5.13 2.24
C GLU A 68 15.26 5.73 2.91
N LEU A 69 14.49 4.92 3.65
CA LEU A 69 13.37 5.40 4.48
C LEU A 69 13.85 6.29 5.62
N GLU A 70 14.95 5.93 6.29
CA GLU A 70 15.59 6.76 7.32
C GLU A 70 16.01 8.12 6.75
N LEU A 71 16.75 8.12 5.63
CA LEU A 71 17.16 9.35 4.95
C LEU A 71 15.96 10.22 4.54
N THR A 72 14.91 9.59 4.00
CA THR A 72 13.69 10.30 3.60
C THR A 72 12.97 10.90 4.82
N THR A 73 12.97 10.21 5.96
CA THR A 73 12.34 10.69 7.19
C THR A 73 13.04 11.95 7.72
N VAL A 74 14.37 12.03 7.62
CA VAL A 74 15.12 13.26 7.94
C VAL A 74 14.71 14.42 7.03
N LEU A 75 14.49 14.18 5.73
CA LEU A 75 13.99 15.21 4.81
C LEU A 75 12.58 15.66 5.17
N VAL A 76 11.71 14.72 5.54
CA VAL A 76 10.35 15.02 6.00
C VAL A 76 10.37 15.85 7.29
N ASP A 77 11.30 15.59 8.21
CA ASP A 77 11.47 16.39 9.43
C ASP A 77 11.80 17.85 9.11
N ARG A 78 12.81 18.07 8.25
CA ARG A 78 13.19 19.41 7.78
C ARG A 78 12.08 20.11 7.02
N PHE A 79 11.32 19.37 6.21
CA PHE A 79 10.14 19.90 5.53
C PHE A 79 9.09 20.41 6.54
N HIS A 80 8.82 19.63 7.60
CA HIS A 80 7.90 20.04 8.66
C HIS A 80 8.44 21.18 9.53
N GLN A 81 9.75 21.38 9.60
CA GLN A 81 10.38 22.56 10.20
C GLN A 81 10.30 23.81 9.31
N GLY A 82 9.86 23.69 8.06
CA GLY A 82 9.60 24.81 7.15
C GLY A 82 10.44 24.81 5.87
N ASP A 83 11.34 23.85 5.66
CA ASP A 83 12.08 23.74 4.40
C ASP A 83 11.24 23.14 3.27
N THR A 84 10.32 23.95 2.75
CA THR A 84 9.35 23.54 1.73
C THR A 84 9.97 23.15 0.39
N LYS A 85 11.24 23.50 0.15
CA LYS A 85 11.97 23.14 -1.09
C LYS A 85 12.18 21.64 -1.20
N LEU A 86 12.17 20.92 -0.08
CA LEU A 86 12.34 19.46 -0.05
C LEU A 86 11.12 18.69 -0.57
N ALA A 87 9.97 19.34 -0.79
CA ALA A 87 8.74 18.67 -1.21
C ALA A 87 8.90 17.84 -2.49
N ALA A 88 9.64 18.36 -3.47
CA ALA A 88 9.84 17.67 -4.74
C ALA A 88 10.71 16.41 -4.58
N GLU A 89 11.79 16.50 -3.80
CA GLU A 89 12.68 15.36 -3.52
C GLU A 89 11.96 14.28 -2.72
N ILE A 90 11.22 14.67 -1.66
CA ILE A 90 10.39 13.75 -0.88
C ILE A 90 9.41 13.01 -1.80
N ARG A 91 8.71 13.74 -2.69
CA ARG A 91 7.80 13.14 -3.66
C ARG A 91 8.49 12.10 -4.55
N LEU A 92 9.69 12.39 -5.05
CA LEU A 92 10.44 11.47 -5.91
C LEU A 92 10.88 10.20 -5.17
N ARG A 93 11.31 10.32 -3.91
CA ARG A 93 11.72 9.18 -3.09
C ARG A 93 10.54 8.27 -2.77
N VAL A 94 9.46 8.83 -2.23
CA VAL A 94 8.28 8.04 -1.84
C VAL A 94 7.57 7.39 -3.03
N ALA A 95 7.68 7.98 -4.23
CA ALA A 95 7.15 7.39 -5.46
C ALA A 95 7.81 6.05 -5.80
N LYS A 96 9.09 5.84 -5.44
CA LYS A 96 9.81 4.57 -5.68
C LYS A 96 9.17 3.39 -4.95
N TRP A 97 8.50 3.66 -3.83
CA TRP A 97 7.82 2.66 -3.01
C TRP A 97 6.31 2.61 -3.25
N GLY A 98 5.78 3.32 -4.25
CA GLY A 98 4.36 3.29 -4.53
C GLY A 98 3.51 4.04 -3.48
N ALA A 99 3.95 5.22 -3.06
CA ALA A 99 3.20 6.04 -2.11
C ALA A 99 1.76 6.34 -2.56
N THR A 100 1.58 6.67 -3.84
CA THR A 100 0.26 6.99 -4.42
C THR A 100 -0.31 5.85 -5.25
N THR A 101 -1.61 5.88 -5.51
CA THR A 101 -2.27 4.93 -6.43
C THR A 101 -1.68 4.99 -7.84
N GLU A 102 -1.29 6.19 -8.30
CA GLU A 102 -0.61 6.38 -9.57
C GLU A 102 0.77 5.70 -9.57
N ASP A 103 1.57 5.90 -8.52
CA ASP A 103 2.88 5.28 -8.40
C ASP A 103 2.78 3.76 -8.35
N ARG A 104 1.83 3.21 -7.60
CA ARG A 104 1.56 1.77 -7.58
C ARG A 104 1.15 1.22 -8.94
N SER A 105 0.30 1.95 -9.66
CA SER A 105 -0.06 1.58 -11.03
C SER A 105 1.14 1.58 -11.97
N ARG A 106 2.06 2.55 -11.83
CA ARG A 106 3.29 2.62 -12.63
C ARG A 106 4.25 1.47 -12.30
N LEU A 107 4.36 1.12 -11.02
CA LEU A 107 5.19 0.04 -10.51
C LEU A 107 4.55 -1.35 -10.68
N ARG A 108 3.29 -1.40 -11.13
CA ARG A 108 2.50 -2.65 -11.26
C ARG A 108 2.44 -3.43 -9.94
N MET A 109 2.25 -2.70 -8.85
CA MET A 109 2.03 -3.25 -7.53
C MET A 109 0.57 -3.64 -7.36
N SER A 110 0.35 -4.88 -6.94
CA SER A 110 -0.95 -5.42 -6.57
C SER A 110 -0.87 -5.86 -5.11
N PHE A 111 -1.79 -5.38 -4.27
CA PHE A 111 -1.94 -5.91 -2.92
C PHE A 111 -2.94 -7.04 -2.92
N ASP A 112 -2.58 -8.16 -2.30
CA ASP A 112 -3.54 -9.22 -2.07
C ASP A 112 -4.64 -8.69 -1.14
N LYS A 113 -5.90 -8.82 -1.56
CA LYS A 113 -7.07 -8.42 -0.76
C LYS A 113 -7.31 -9.33 0.45
N HIS A 114 -6.35 -10.17 0.84
CA HIS A 114 -6.49 -11.12 1.92
C HIS A 114 -6.10 -10.49 3.26
N VAL A 115 -6.89 -9.50 3.68
CA VAL A 115 -7.07 -9.16 5.09
C VAL A 115 -8.57 -8.97 5.30
N GLU A 116 -9.17 -10.00 5.88
CA GLU A 116 -10.49 -10.01 6.51
C GLU A 116 -11.71 -9.72 5.62
N ASP A 117 -12.09 -10.70 4.80
CA ASP A 117 -13.50 -11.14 4.83
C ASP A 117 -13.75 -11.90 6.16
N GLU A 118 -13.55 -11.26 7.31
CA GLU A 118 -14.51 -11.51 8.39
C GLU A 118 -15.80 -10.90 7.87
N LYS A 119 -16.57 -11.72 7.13
CA LYS A 119 -17.95 -11.38 6.81
C LYS A 119 -18.56 -10.89 8.12
N PRO A 120 -19.12 -9.66 8.19
CA PRO A 120 -19.97 -9.35 9.30
C PRO A 120 -21.03 -10.45 9.30
N THR A 121 -21.00 -11.30 10.32
CA THR A 121 -22.03 -12.31 10.59
C THR A 121 -23.35 -11.61 10.32
N THR A 122 -23.95 -11.93 9.18
CA THR A 122 -25.10 -11.19 8.71
C THR A 122 -26.18 -11.45 9.74
N GLN A 123 -27.04 -10.47 10.02
CA GLN A 123 -28.09 -10.60 11.03
C GLN A 123 -28.98 -11.86 10.83
N ALA A 124 -28.99 -12.41 9.60
CA ALA A 124 -29.53 -13.71 9.26
C ALA A 124 -28.88 -14.88 10.02
N ASP A 125 -27.55 -14.99 10.04
CA ASP A 125 -26.83 -16.09 10.71
C ASP A 125 -27.03 -16.07 12.23
N ARG A 126 -27.08 -14.87 12.83
CA ARG A 126 -27.45 -14.71 14.26
C ARG A 126 -28.88 -15.17 14.56
N LYS A 127 -29.83 -14.97 13.65
CA LYS A 127 -31.23 -15.41 13.82
C LYS A 127 -31.38 -16.93 13.69
N VAL A 128 -30.60 -17.58 12.82
CA VAL A 128 -30.64 -19.04 12.65
C VAL A 128 -30.12 -19.74 13.91
N VAL A 129 -28.97 -19.29 14.45
CA VAL A 129 -28.41 -19.84 15.70
C VAL A 129 -29.35 -19.64 16.90
N ALA A 130 -30.09 -18.52 16.94
CA ALA A 130 -31.09 -18.28 17.99
C ALA A 130 -32.32 -19.20 17.86
N MET A 131 -32.76 -19.50 16.63
CA MET A 131 -33.89 -20.40 16.41
C MET A 131 -33.58 -21.87 16.70
N ASP A 132 -32.37 -22.32 16.37
CA ASP A 132 -31.94 -23.69 16.69
C ASP A 132 -31.86 -23.92 18.20
N ARG A 133 -31.38 -22.93 18.95
CA ARG A 133 -31.39 -22.97 20.42
C ARG A 133 -32.79 -22.97 21.01
N TYR A 134 -33.74 -22.23 20.43
CA TYR A 134 -35.13 -22.22 20.88
C TYR A 134 -35.80 -23.59 20.69
N LYS A 135 -35.59 -24.23 19.53
CA LYS A 135 -36.12 -25.58 19.26
C LYS A 135 -35.55 -26.64 20.18
N GLN A 136 -34.30 -26.50 20.62
CA GLN A 136 -33.65 -27.46 21.52
C GLN A 136 -34.08 -27.30 22.99
N ALA A 137 -34.56 -26.12 23.38
CA ALA A 137 -34.99 -25.84 24.75
C ALA A 137 -36.50 -26.07 24.99
N PHE A 138 -37.31 -26.06 23.93
CA PHE A 138 -38.78 -26.09 24.02
C PHE A 138 -39.45 -27.10 23.06
N GLY A 139 -38.68 -27.98 22.41
CA GLY A 139 -39.16 -29.13 21.64
C GLY A 139 -38.80 -30.43 22.35
#